data_AF-A0ABD5P4U9-F1
#
_entry.id   AF-A0ABD5P4U9-F1
#
_cell.length_a   1.000
_cell.length_b   1.000
_cell.length_c   1.000
_cell.angle_alpha   90.00
_cell.angle_beta   90.00
_cell.angle_gamma   90.00
#
_symmetry.space_group_name_H-M   'P 1'
#
loop_
_entity.id
_entity.type
_entity.pdbx_description
1 polymer ?
#
loop_
_entity_poly.entity_id
_entity_poly.type
_entity_poly.pdbx_seq_one_letter_code
_entity_poly.pdbx_strand_id
1 'polypeptide(L)'
;MKTYGSEPGIPDPVQVGIAELAVTEGDDTLKSYGLGSCLAIALYDPDSGIGGLAHVMLPNGDEAENSDQKPGKYADTAIRALLRRMVERGASYTSVEAKIAGGSDMFEFESFDESVGQRNVEAAIDELEKLGVPLIDEDTGGKHGRTVEFTPASGTLSVQTANGDAGVTEL
;
A
#
# COMPACT_ATOMS: atom_id res chain seq x y z
N MET A 1 6.11 19.54 -25.03
CA MET A 1 6.29 18.68 -23.85
C MET A 1 5.63 19.41 -22.69
N LYS A 2 4.43 18.98 -22.26
CA LYS A 2 3.71 19.66 -21.17
C LYS A 2 4.18 19.05 -19.86
N THR A 3 4.94 19.81 -19.09
CA THR A 3 5.24 19.48 -17.70
C THR A 3 4.00 19.83 -16.88
N TYR A 4 3.32 18.83 -16.34
CA TYR A 4 2.37 19.03 -15.24
C TYR A 4 3.22 19.36 -14.03
N GLY A 5 3.32 20.66 -13.72
CA GLY A 5 3.88 21.12 -12.46
C GLY A 5 2.79 21.03 -11.41
N SER A 6 3.10 20.37 -10.30
CA SER A 6 2.36 20.33 -9.05
C SER A 6 1.91 21.74 -8.65
N GLU A 7 0.74 21.87 -8.03
CA GLU A 7 0.25 23.18 -7.58
C GLU A 7 1.27 23.82 -6.63
N PRO A 8 1.58 25.12 -6.77
CA PRO A 8 2.62 25.76 -5.98
C PRO A 8 2.26 25.71 -4.49
N GLY A 9 3.01 24.91 -3.73
CA GLY A 9 2.86 24.75 -2.29
C GLY A 9 2.65 23.30 -1.81
N ILE A 10 2.32 22.37 -2.72
CA ILE A 10 2.20 20.94 -2.39
C ILE A 10 3.53 20.26 -2.77
N PRO A 11 4.26 19.64 -1.81
CA PRO A 11 5.48 18.92 -2.13
C PRO A 11 5.20 17.76 -3.09
N ASP A 12 6.15 17.45 -3.96
CA ASP A 12 6.04 16.28 -4.84
C ASP A 12 5.93 15.00 -3.98
N PRO A 13 5.03 14.06 -4.31
CA PRO A 13 4.86 12.84 -3.54
C PRO A 13 6.16 12.04 -3.46
N VAL A 14 6.45 11.51 -2.28
CA VAL A 14 7.55 10.56 -2.08
C VAL A 14 7.18 9.26 -2.80
N GLN A 15 7.98 8.90 -3.81
CA GLN A 15 7.77 7.68 -4.55
C GLN A 15 8.11 6.45 -3.68
N VAL A 16 7.19 5.48 -3.66
CA VAL A 16 7.38 4.15 -3.06
C VAL A 16 7.46 3.13 -4.20
N GLY A 17 8.69 2.66 -4.45
CA GLY A 17 8.97 1.68 -5.49
C GLY A 17 8.62 0.26 -5.10
N ILE A 18 8.75 -0.65 -6.07
CA ILE A 18 8.51 -2.08 -5.88
C ILE A 18 9.43 -2.63 -4.77
N ALA A 19 8.85 -3.37 -3.82
CA ALA A 19 9.53 -3.92 -2.65
C ALA A 19 10.09 -2.86 -1.67
N GLU A 20 9.61 -1.62 -1.76
CA GLU A 20 9.95 -0.52 -0.86
C GLU A 20 8.77 -0.17 0.06
N LEU A 21 9.08 0.57 1.12
CA LEU A 21 8.11 1.16 2.01
C LEU A 21 8.64 2.48 2.56
N ALA A 22 7.74 3.43 2.79
CA ALA A 22 8.05 4.75 3.33
C ALA A 22 7.04 5.14 4.41
N VAL A 23 7.46 6.04 5.30
CA VAL A 23 6.63 6.65 6.35
C VAL A 23 6.80 8.16 6.25
N THR A 24 5.70 8.88 6.21
CA THR A 24 5.58 10.34 6.19
C THR A 24 4.59 10.79 7.26
N GLU A 25 4.44 12.10 7.42
CA GLU A 25 3.53 12.71 8.38
C GLU A 25 2.85 13.94 7.77
N GLY A 26 1.68 14.31 8.28
CA GLY A 26 0.95 15.47 7.80
C GLY A 26 0.59 15.34 6.31
N ASP A 27 0.83 16.39 5.55
CA ASP A 27 0.45 16.51 4.13
C ASP A 27 1.51 15.93 3.17
N ASP A 28 2.58 15.31 3.67
CA ASP A 28 3.61 14.69 2.84
C ASP A 28 3.10 13.37 2.23
N THR A 29 2.73 13.42 0.95
CA THR A 29 2.09 12.30 0.26
C THR A 29 3.06 11.22 -0.20
N LEU A 30 2.57 9.98 -0.26
CA LEU A 30 3.30 8.80 -0.75
C LEU A 30 2.66 8.30 -2.03
N LYS A 31 3.44 7.89 -3.04
CA LYS A 31 2.89 7.46 -4.33
C LYS A 31 3.53 6.21 -4.87
N SER A 32 2.70 5.28 -5.34
CA SER A 32 3.13 4.02 -5.92
C SER A 32 2.43 3.78 -7.26
N TYR A 33 3.19 3.34 -8.25
CA TYR A 33 2.75 3.20 -9.64
C TYR A 33 2.73 1.74 -10.07
N GLY A 34 1.82 1.40 -10.98
CA GLY A 34 1.87 0.14 -11.71
C GLY A 34 1.56 -1.09 -10.85
N LEU A 35 0.66 -0.96 -9.89
CA LEU A 35 0.16 -2.06 -9.06
C LEU A 35 -0.69 -2.99 -9.93
N GLY A 36 -0.04 -4.01 -10.51
CA GLY A 36 -0.70 -5.16 -11.12
C GLY A 36 -1.07 -6.19 -10.06
N SER A 37 -0.42 -7.35 -10.08
CA SER A 37 -0.55 -8.35 -9.01
C SER A 37 0.09 -7.93 -7.67
N CYS A 38 0.91 -6.88 -7.68
CA CYS A 38 1.45 -6.27 -6.47
C CYS A 38 0.35 -5.56 -5.67
N LEU A 39 0.58 -5.36 -4.38
CA LEU A 39 -0.38 -4.74 -3.47
C LEU A 39 0.24 -3.51 -2.82
N ALA A 40 -0.51 -2.42 -2.79
CA ALA A 40 -0.21 -1.28 -1.94
C ALA A 40 -0.90 -1.46 -0.59
N ILE A 41 -0.14 -1.26 0.48
CA ILE A 41 -0.63 -1.33 1.86
C ILE A 41 -0.35 0.02 2.50
N ALA A 42 -1.40 0.76 2.83
CA ALA A 42 -1.34 2.01 3.55
C ALA A 42 -1.73 1.78 5.01
N LEU A 43 -0.88 2.23 5.93
CA LEU A 43 -1.17 2.27 7.37
C LEU A 43 -1.17 3.72 7.81
N TYR A 44 -2.07 4.11 8.70
CA TYR A 44 -2.09 5.48 9.22
C TYR A 44 -2.69 5.57 10.61
N ASP A 45 -2.21 6.53 11.39
CA ASP A 45 -2.75 6.89 12.68
C ASP A 45 -3.48 8.24 12.54
N PRO A 46 -4.83 8.28 12.66
CA PRO A 46 -5.62 9.49 12.47
C PRO A 46 -5.35 10.56 13.53
N ASP A 47 -4.84 10.18 14.70
CA ASP A 47 -4.59 11.12 15.80
C ASP A 47 -3.28 11.89 15.61
N SER A 48 -2.22 11.18 15.17
CA SER A 48 -0.89 11.78 14.98
C SER A 48 -0.65 12.29 13.56
N GLY A 49 -1.45 11.87 12.58
CA GLY A 49 -1.24 12.18 11.16
C GLY A 49 0.02 11.51 10.59
N ILE A 50 0.53 10.47 11.25
CA ILE A 50 1.66 9.65 10.77
C ILE A 50 1.09 8.51 9.95
N GLY A 51 1.69 8.26 8.78
CA GLY A 51 1.25 7.20 7.90
C GLY A 51 2.36 6.68 7.02
N GLY A 52 2.15 5.51 6.45
CA GLY A 52 3.12 4.87 5.60
C GLY A 52 2.48 4.02 4.53
N LEU A 53 3.25 3.82 3.46
CA LEU A 53 2.84 3.09 2.27
C LEU A 53 3.92 2.06 1.93
N ALA A 54 3.51 0.83 1.67
CA ALA A 54 4.36 -0.23 1.13
C ALA A 54 3.86 -0.69 -0.23
N HIS A 55 4.77 -1.05 -1.12
CA HIS A 55 4.47 -1.72 -2.39
C HIS A 55 5.03 -3.13 -2.36
N VAL A 56 4.17 -4.08 -2.01
CA VAL A 56 4.56 -5.49 -1.81
C VAL A 56 4.36 -6.31 -3.08
N MET A 57 5.24 -7.28 -3.28
CA MET A 57 5.22 -8.16 -4.46
C MET A 57 4.69 -9.55 -4.16
N LEU A 58 4.94 -10.03 -2.94
CA LEU A 58 4.77 -11.42 -2.54
C LEU A 58 4.00 -11.53 -1.22
N PRO A 59 3.37 -12.68 -0.94
CA PRO A 59 2.47 -12.79 0.21
C PRO A 59 3.23 -12.86 1.54
N ASN A 60 4.12 -13.84 1.71
CA ASN A 60 4.75 -14.13 3.01
C ASN A 60 6.28 -14.18 2.92
N GLY A 61 6.95 -13.53 3.86
CA GLY A 61 8.39 -13.45 3.99
C GLY A 61 8.97 -14.28 5.13
N ASP A 62 8.14 -14.82 6.04
CA ASP A 62 8.59 -15.60 7.20
C ASP A 62 9.46 -16.82 6.84
N GLU A 63 9.21 -17.46 5.69
CA GLU A 63 9.99 -18.61 5.21
C GLU A 63 11.13 -18.21 4.23
N ALA A 64 11.23 -16.92 3.89
CA ALA A 64 12.18 -16.44 2.90
C ALA A 64 13.50 -16.03 3.54
N GLU A 65 14.62 -16.54 3.01
CA GLU A 65 15.94 -16.08 3.44
C GLU A 65 16.12 -14.57 3.18
N ASN A 66 16.60 -13.85 4.20
CA ASN A 66 16.87 -12.41 4.16
C ASN A 66 15.63 -11.51 4.01
N SER A 67 14.44 -11.96 4.42
CA SER A 67 13.24 -11.12 4.45
C SER A 67 13.43 -9.84 5.26
N ASP A 68 14.20 -9.88 6.35
CA ASP A 68 14.60 -8.72 7.16
C ASP A 68 15.37 -7.63 6.38
N GLN A 69 16.11 -8.00 5.32
CA GLN A 69 16.88 -7.05 4.53
C GLN A 69 16.00 -6.25 3.55
N LYS A 70 14.83 -6.79 3.18
CA LYS A 70 13.88 -6.18 2.26
C LYS A 70 12.44 -6.38 2.73
N PRO A 71 12.05 -5.77 3.86
CA PRO A 71 10.74 -5.98 4.46
C PRO A 71 9.59 -5.52 3.55
N GLY A 72 9.81 -4.56 2.65
CA GLY A 72 8.79 -4.10 1.69
C GLY A 72 8.43 -5.11 0.61
N LYS A 73 9.18 -6.22 0.47
CA LYS A 73 8.94 -7.21 -0.57
C LYS A 73 7.70 -8.08 -0.30
N TYR A 74 7.41 -8.37 0.96
CA TYR A 74 6.35 -9.29 1.40
C TYR A 74 5.29 -8.57 2.23
N ALA A 75 4.02 -8.98 2.12
CA ALA A 75 2.90 -8.32 2.82
C ALA A 75 3.09 -8.32 4.34
N ASP A 76 3.37 -9.49 4.91
CA ASP A 76 3.58 -9.71 6.34
C ASP A 76 4.74 -8.87 6.91
N THR A 77 5.91 -8.89 6.27
CA THR A 77 7.08 -8.13 6.73
C THR A 77 6.91 -6.62 6.51
N ALA A 78 6.19 -6.21 5.48
CA ALA A 78 5.95 -4.79 5.20
C ALA A 78 5.02 -4.16 6.24
N ILE A 79 3.92 -4.84 6.60
CA ILE A 79 2.99 -4.38 7.63
C ILE A 79 3.71 -4.22 8.97
N ARG A 80 4.44 -5.26 9.40
CA ARG A 80 5.22 -5.23 10.65
C ARG A 80 6.26 -4.11 10.65
N ALA A 81 6.97 -3.92 9.54
CA ALA A 81 7.98 -2.87 9.42
C ALA A 81 7.38 -1.46 9.40
N LEU A 82 6.26 -1.24 8.69
CA LEU A 82 5.54 0.04 8.68
C LEU A 82 5.06 0.39 10.08
N LEU A 83 4.32 -0.53 10.73
CA LEU A 83 3.77 -0.31 12.06
C LEU A 83 4.87 0.03 13.07
N ARG A 84 5.98 -0.71 13.05
CA ARG A 84 7.15 -0.41 13.88
C ARG A 84 7.70 1.00 13.62
N ARG A 85 7.94 1.36 12.35
CA ARG A 85 8.50 2.67 11.97
C ARG A 85 7.56 3.83 12.31
N MET A 86 6.25 3.62 12.21
CA MET A 86 5.25 4.61 12.60
C MET A 86 5.24 4.81 14.11
N VAL A 87 5.25 3.74 14.90
CA VAL A 87 5.32 3.82 16.37
C VAL A 87 6.63 4.48 16.84
N GLU A 88 7.76 4.18 16.19
CA GLU A 88 9.05 4.85 16.46
C GLU A 88 9.00 6.36 16.19
N ARG A 89 8.06 6.83 15.36
CA ARG A 89 7.83 8.25 15.06
C ARG A 89 6.72 8.90 15.91
N GLY A 90 6.07 8.13 16.78
CA GLY A 90 5.06 8.64 17.71
C GLY A 90 3.62 8.26 17.37
N ALA A 91 3.40 7.40 16.37
CA ALA A 91 2.06 6.86 16.12
C ALA A 91 1.61 5.95 17.28
N SER A 92 0.32 6.02 17.60
CA SER A 92 -0.32 5.15 18.58
C SER A 92 -0.61 3.80 17.94
N TYR A 93 0.04 2.72 18.40
CA TYR A 93 -0.18 1.35 17.90
C TYR A 93 -1.67 0.98 17.83
N THR A 94 -2.44 1.38 18.85
CA THR A 94 -3.86 1.04 18.97
C THR A 94 -4.79 1.90 18.12
N SER A 95 -4.29 2.99 17.56
CA SER A 95 -5.05 3.91 16.69
C SER A 95 -4.79 3.65 15.21
N VAL A 96 -3.80 2.81 14.85
CA VAL A 96 -3.45 2.58 13.44
C VAL A 96 -4.57 1.83 12.71
N GLU A 97 -4.93 2.34 11.54
CA GLU A 97 -5.89 1.77 10.60
C GLU A 97 -5.19 1.46 9.26
N ALA A 98 -5.79 0.57 8.46
CA ALA A 98 -5.22 0.12 7.18
C ALA A 98 -6.18 0.33 6.00
N LYS A 99 -5.60 0.61 4.83
CA LYS A 99 -6.26 0.55 3.52
C LYS A 99 -5.36 -0.18 2.52
N ILE A 100 -5.96 -0.93 1.59
CA ILE A 100 -5.19 -1.68 0.59
C ILE A 100 -5.72 -1.46 -0.83
N ALA A 101 -4.83 -1.49 -1.82
CA ALA A 101 -5.24 -1.41 -3.22
C ALA A 101 -4.26 -2.13 -4.16
N GLY A 102 -4.76 -2.72 -5.24
CA GLY A 102 -3.94 -3.51 -6.18
C GLY A 102 -4.39 -4.96 -6.26
N GLY A 103 -3.46 -5.92 -6.25
CA GLY A 103 -3.79 -7.35 -6.26
C GLY A 103 -4.55 -7.80 -7.51
N SER A 104 -4.36 -7.12 -8.64
CA SER A 104 -5.03 -7.43 -9.89
C SER A 104 -4.56 -8.73 -10.51
N ASP A 105 -5.49 -9.42 -11.15
CA ASP A 105 -5.20 -10.55 -11.99
C ASP A 105 -5.24 -10.14 -13.47
N MET A 106 -4.08 -9.70 -13.97
CA MET A 106 -3.94 -9.24 -15.35
C MET A 106 -3.91 -10.40 -16.37
N PHE A 107 -3.77 -11.65 -15.91
CA PHE A 107 -3.61 -12.81 -16.78
C PHE A 107 -4.53 -13.96 -16.33
N GLU A 108 -5.60 -14.20 -17.08
CA GLU A 108 -6.42 -15.42 -16.91
C GLU A 108 -5.62 -16.63 -17.38
N PHE A 109 -4.80 -17.21 -16.50
CA PHE A 109 -4.31 -18.56 -16.68
C PHE A 109 -5.38 -19.52 -16.12
N GLU A 110 -5.83 -20.49 -16.92
CA GLU A 110 -6.77 -21.56 -16.52
C GLU A 110 -6.14 -22.54 -15.50
N SER A 111 -5.54 -22.01 -14.43
CA SER A 111 -4.96 -22.76 -13.33
C SER A 111 -5.97 -22.77 -12.19
N PHE A 112 -6.13 -23.91 -11.52
CA PHE A 112 -6.97 -24.03 -10.32
C PHE A 112 -6.33 -23.38 -9.07
N ASP A 113 -5.14 -22.79 -9.21
CA ASP A 113 -4.39 -22.14 -8.13
C ASP A 113 -4.69 -20.64 -8.05
N GLU A 114 -4.70 -20.10 -6.83
CA GLU A 114 -4.93 -18.68 -6.57
C GLU A 114 -3.85 -17.78 -7.21
N SER A 115 -4.30 -16.67 -7.78
CA SER A 115 -3.39 -15.70 -8.40
C SER A 115 -2.43 -15.12 -7.36
N VAL A 116 -1.27 -14.61 -7.81
CA VAL A 116 -0.33 -13.93 -6.90
C VAL A 116 -0.98 -12.71 -6.24
N GLY A 117 -1.84 -12.00 -6.99
CA GLY A 117 -2.56 -10.84 -6.47
C GLY A 117 -3.51 -11.20 -5.33
N GLN A 118 -4.29 -12.26 -5.51
CA GLN A 118 -5.20 -12.76 -4.48
C GLN A 118 -4.43 -13.19 -3.21
N ARG A 119 -3.35 -13.96 -3.36
CA ARG A 119 -2.52 -14.38 -2.23
C ARG A 119 -1.87 -13.20 -1.49
N ASN A 120 -1.49 -12.14 -2.20
CA ASN A 120 -0.96 -10.93 -1.58
C ASN A 120 -2.01 -10.23 -0.71
N VAL A 121 -3.27 -10.16 -1.19
CA VAL A 121 -4.40 -9.58 -0.45
C VAL A 121 -4.71 -10.38 0.80
N GLU A 122 -4.83 -11.70 0.66
CA GLU A 122 -5.10 -12.61 1.78
C GLU A 122 -4.00 -12.53 2.86
N ALA A 123 -2.73 -12.57 2.45
CA ALA A 123 -1.62 -12.44 3.40
C ALA A 123 -1.59 -11.08 4.12
N ALA A 124 -1.99 -10.00 3.45
CA ALA A 124 -2.10 -8.69 4.07
C ALA A 124 -3.23 -8.66 5.10
N ILE A 125 -4.42 -9.16 4.75
CA ILE A 125 -5.57 -9.24 5.67
C ILE A 125 -5.22 -10.09 6.89
N ASP A 126 -4.66 -11.28 6.68
CA ASP A 126 -4.26 -12.19 7.76
C ASP A 126 -3.27 -11.53 8.73
N GLU A 127 -2.28 -10.79 8.22
CA GLU A 127 -1.30 -10.14 9.09
C GLU A 127 -1.90 -8.93 9.82
N LEU A 128 -2.75 -8.14 9.16
CA LEU A 128 -3.49 -7.04 9.79
C LEU A 128 -4.35 -7.56 10.95
N GLU A 129 -5.07 -8.66 10.76
CA GLU A 129 -5.88 -9.30 11.80
C GLU A 129 -5.03 -9.79 12.98
N LYS A 130 -3.90 -10.47 12.71
CA LYS A 130 -2.98 -10.92 13.77
C LYS A 130 -2.44 -9.78 14.62
N LEU A 131 -2.19 -8.63 14.01
CA LEU A 131 -1.66 -7.45 14.68
C LEU A 131 -2.77 -6.57 15.31
N GLY A 132 -4.03 -6.86 15.02
CA GLY A 132 -5.18 -6.09 15.49
C GLY A 132 -5.33 -4.73 14.82
N VAL A 133 -4.85 -4.58 13.59
CA VAL A 133 -4.97 -3.36 12.78
C VAL A 133 -6.22 -3.50 11.88
N PRO A 134 -7.27 -2.70 12.07
CA PRO A 134 -8.48 -2.80 11.25
C PRO A 134 -8.21 -2.37 9.80
N LEU A 135 -8.67 -3.20 8.85
CA LEU A 135 -8.78 -2.81 7.45
C LEU A 135 -10.10 -2.05 7.25
N ILE A 136 -10.02 -0.76 6.92
CA ILE A 136 -11.20 0.10 6.84
C ILE A 136 -11.72 0.32 5.42
N ASP A 137 -10.86 0.15 4.40
CA ASP A 137 -11.27 0.21 2.99
C ASP A 137 -10.29 -0.52 2.06
N GLU A 138 -10.77 -0.96 0.90
CA GLU A 138 -9.99 -1.68 -0.10
C GLU A 138 -10.43 -1.47 -1.56
N ASP A 139 -9.47 -1.40 -2.48
CA ASP A 139 -9.70 -1.53 -3.94
C ASP A 139 -8.75 -2.58 -4.54
N THR A 140 -9.13 -3.85 -4.37
CA THR A 140 -8.32 -5.00 -4.75
C THR A 140 -8.85 -5.75 -5.97
N GLY A 141 -8.09 -6.71 -6.49
CA GLY A 141 -8.53 -7.58 -7.59
C GLY A 141 -8.66 -6.86 -8.94
N GLY A 142 -9.63 -7.28 -9.76
CA GLY A 142 -9.82 -6.74 -11.11
C GLY A 142 -8.72 -7.14 -12.10
N LYS A 143 -8.75 -6.56 -13.31
CA LYS A 143 -7.89 -6.95 -14.45
C LYS A 143 -6.90 -5.87 -14.89
N HIS A 144 -6.77 -4.78 -14.13
CA HIS A 144 -6.10 -3.57 -14.59
C HIS A 144 -5.19 -3.00 -13.52
N GLY A 145 -4.08 -2.42 -13.95
CA GLY A 145 -3.10 -1.85 -13.04
C GLY A 145 -3.62 -0.60 -12.36
N ARG A 146 -3.16 -0.36 -11.13
CA ARG A 146 -3.50 0.83 -10.35
C ARG A 146 -2.28 1.70 -10.07
N THR A 147 -2.51 2.99 -9.96
CA THR A 147 -1.59 3.93 -9.31
C THR A 147 -2.28 4.44 -8.06
N VAL A 148 -1.56 4.50 -6.95
CA VAL A 148 -2.10 5.01 -5.69
C VAL A 148 -1.30 6.17 -5.17
N GLU A 149 -1.99 7.12 -4.55
CA GLU A 149 -1.42 8.23 -3.80
C GLU A 149 -2.06 8.27 -2.42
N PHE A 150 -1.24 8.36 -1.37
CA PHE A 150 -1.67 8.25 0.01
C PHE A 150 -1.28 9.51 0.79
N THR A 151 -2.23 10.07 1.53
CA THR A 151 -2.04 11.27 2.35
C THR A 151 -2.21 10.94 3.84
N PRO A 152 -1.14 10.99 4.66
CA PRO A 152 -1.20 10.64 6.08
C PRO A 152 -2.18 11.47 6.90
N ALA A 153 -2.23 12.80 6.69
CA ALA A 153 -3.06 13.71 7.47
C ALA A 153 -4.57 13.38 7.41
N SER A 154 -5.04 12.88 6.27
CA SER A 154 -6.44 12.53 6.05
C SER A 154 -6.71 11.04 6.04
N GLY A 155 -5.66 10.21 5.97
CA GLY A 155 -5.77 8.78 5.70
C GLY A 155 -6.30 8.45 4.30
N THR A 156 -6.42 9.43 3.39
CA THR A 156 -6.99 9.22 2.05
C THR A 156 -6.04 8.40 1.18
N LEU A 157 -6.56 7.33 0.58
CA LEU A 157 -5.87 6.54 -0.43
C LEU A 157 -6.57 6.74 -1.78
N SER A 158 -6.00 7.58 -2.63
CA SER A 158 -6.50 7.85 -3.97
C SER A 158 -6.02 6.77 -4.93
N VAL A 159 -6.94 6.10 -5.61
CA VAL A 159 -6.68 4.98 -6.50
C VAL A 159 -7.09 5.34 -7.93
N GLN A 160 -6.11 5.31 -8.84
CA GLN A 160 -6.33 5.54 -10.27
C GLN A 160 -6.14 4.23 -11.04
N THR A 161 -7.22 3.76 -11.66
CA THR A 161 -7.20 2.53 -12.47
C THR A 161 -6.77 2.84 -13.91
N ALA A 162 -5.90 2.00 -14.48
CA ALA A 162 -5.41 2.12 -15.87
C ALA A 162 -6.44 1.64 -16.93
N ASN A 163 -7.70 2.05 -16.79
CA ASN A 163 -8.76 1.81 -17.75
C ASN A 163 -8.97 3.02 -18.66
N GLY A 164 -9.42 2.79 -19.89
CA GLY A 164 -9.66 3.84 -20.89
C GLY A 164 -10.59 4.97 -20.43
N ASP A 165 -11.34 4.76 -19.34
CA ASP A 165 -12.00 5.77 -18.53
C ASP A 165 -11.22 5.95 -17.22
N ALA A 166 -10.46 7.04 -17.14
CA ALA A 166 -9.61 7.38 -15.99
C ALA A 166 -10.46 7.89 -14.81
N GLY A 167 -11.07 6.97 -14.06
CA GLY A 167 -11.67 7.27 -12.76
C GLY A 167 -10.63 7.27 -11.64
N VAL A 168 -10.74 8.22 -10.71
CA VAL A 168 -10.05 8.20 -9.42
C VAL A 168 -11.09 7.83 -8.36
N THR A 169 -10.79 6.81 -7.56
CA THR A 169 -11.57 6.42 -6.38
C THR A 169 -10.81 6.86 -5.15
N GLU A 170 -11.48 7.47 -4.18
CA GLU A 170 -10.89 7.74 -2.86
C GLU A 170 -11.39 6.69 -1.88
N LEU A 171 -10.45 6.00 -1.26
CA LEU A 171 -10.67 5.10 -0.13
C LEU A 171 -10.36 5.84 1.17
#